data_AF-A0A2E8HM59-F1
#
_entry.id   AF-A0A2E8HM59-F1
#
_cell.length_a   1.000
_cell.length_b   1.000
_cell.length_c   1.000
_cell.angle_alpha   90.00
_cell.angle_beta   90.00
_cell.angle_gamma   90.00
#
_symmetry.space_group_name_H-M   'P 1'
#
loop_
_entity.id
_entity.type
_entity.pdbx_description
1 polymer ?
#
loop_
_entity_poly.entity_id
_entity_poly.type
_entity_poly.pdbx_seq_one_letter_code
_entity_poly.pdbx_strand_id
1 'polypeptide(L)'
;MMMPVSRWIDHQDRTMATQTTRIDRIYFLIHPCCWSMADSPAPDYLETYHVRASEWFAARNLERETNLKQKELIQSMGPNEALIIYPIGRSKPMLDLIATGERELGPRCIVQQAPCCEAPAQLRDMSEPIRRFLDDEEMEGRQAYWDVIPETLRPEIEQEICDACDLLGYDWDPGALKVIQGNRVYAQEFADAFQQRGLLVDPETVTAEAFGEGFEQCAMTWKSMVPGYLGWRHPIENNFELSVSGFPHLFDAQLKERIHLDHDIRIFLWQKWHGLPMALITRAQGRLADPRYYIDLPVDDGFIEVYSGRDMVWPSDESPLSIKDGLMRVPVMTGLRKYASCDCCYVVGASYSYDEFRKLLLSAKITSDYC
;
A
#
# COMPACT_ATOMS: atom_id res chain seq x y z
N MET A 1 -38.17 -44.21 -55.22
CA MET A 1 -37.72 -42.82 -55.46
C MET A 1 -38.03 -42.04 -54.19
N MET A 2 -37.09 -42.04 -53.24
CA MET A 2 -37.19 -41.35 -51.95
C MET A 2 -36.01 -40.38 -51.90
N MET A 3 -36.29 -39.09 -51.74
CA MET A 3 -35.28 -38.09 -51.41
C MET A 3 -35.22 -37.94 -49.89
N PRO A 4 -34.03 -37.84 -49.27
CA PRO A 4 -33.88 -37.23 -47.98
C PRO A 4 -33.49 -35.75 -48.11
N VAL A 5 -34.15 -34.96 -47.29
CA VAL A 5 -33.87 -33.56 -46.99
C VAL A 5 -32.71 -33.50 -46.00
N SER A 6 -31.68 -32.70 -46.27
CA SER A 6 -30.72 -32.25 -45.26
C SER A 6 -30.47 -30.74 -45.38
N ARG A 7 -31.14 -29.99 -44.52
CA ARG A 7 -30.71 -28.66 -44.03
C ARG A 7 -30.13 -28.87 -42.64
N TRP A 8 -28.84 -28.60 -42.43
CA TRP A 8 -28.29 -28.22 -41.12
C TRP A 8 -27.06 -27.33 -41.38
N ILE A 9 -27.24 -26.02 -41.24
CA ILE A 9 -26.60 -25.14 -40.24
C ILE A 9 -25.09 -24.98 -40.48
N ASP A 10 -24.74 -23.97 -41.28
CA ASP A 10 -23.47 -23.25 -41.16
C ASP A 10 -23.53 -22.44 -39.85
N HIS A 11 -23.14 -23.07 -38.74
CA HIS A 11 -22.71 -22.31 -37.58
C HIS A 11 -21.35 -21.73 -37.95
N GLN A 12 -21.34 -20.41 -38.16
CA GLN A 12 -20.13 -19.62 -38.14
C GLN A 12 -19.42 -19.86 -36.79
N ASP A 13 -18.40 -20.71 -36.81
CA ASP A 13 -17.30 -20.66 -35.84
C ASP A 13 -16.56 -19.33 -36.03
N ARG A 14 -17.17 -18.26 -35.51
CA ARG A 14 -16.42 -17.08 -35.10
C ARG A 14 -15.72 -17.47 -33.80
N THR A 15 -14.55 -18.06 -33.94
CA THR A 15 -13.49 -17.90 -32.96
C THR A 15 -13.33 -16.39 -32.74
N MET A 16 -13.92 -15.87 -31.66
CA MET A 16 -13.59 -14.53 -31.19
C MET A 16 -12.13 -14.60 -30.78
N ALA A 17 -11.23 -14.20 -31.69
CA ALA A 17 -9.90 -13.81 -31.30
C ALA A 17 -10.09 -12.77 -30.19
N THR A 18 -9.75 -13.13 -28.96
CA THR A 18 -9.78 -12.23 -27.82
C THR A 18 -8.89 -11.06 -28.19
N GLN A 19 -9.54 -9.93 -28.50
CA GLN A 19 -8.83 -8.72 -28.93
C GLN A 19 -7.89 -8.34 -27.81
N THR A 20 -6.60 -8.52 -28.09
CA THR A 20 -5.56 -8.30 -27.12
C THR A 20 -5.37 -6.80 -26.95
N THR A 21 -5.42 -6.31 -25.71
CA THR A 21 -5.34 -4.89 -25.36
C THR A 21 -4.02 -4.62 -24.66
N ARG A 22 -3.20 -3.74 -25.20
CA ARG A 22 -1.95 -3.30 -24.56
C ARG A 22 -2.28 -2.34 -23.42
N ILE A 23 -1.65 -2.52 -22.27
CA ILE A 23 -1.79 -1.68 -21.09
C ILE A 23 -0.42 -1.07 -20.75
N ASP A 24 -0.33 0.25 -20.83
CA ASP A 24 0.89 1.02 -20.55
C ASP A 24 0.87 1.65 -19.15
N ARG A 25 -0.33 1.81 -18.55
CA ARG A 25 -0.51 2.39 -17.22
C ARG A 25 -1.58 1.66 -16.41
N ILE A 26 -1.32 1.40 -15.14
CA ILE A 26 -2.25 0.72 -14.23
C ILE A 26 -2.47 1.56 -12.97
N TYR A 27 -3.73 1.76 -12.62
CA TYR A 27 -4.13 2.46 -11.40
C TYR A 27 -4.64 1.47 -10.36
N PHE A 28 -4.15 1.57 -9.12
CA PHE A 28 -4.51 0.75 -7.98
C PHE A 28 -5.35 1.59 -7.01
N LEU A 29 -6.66 1.41 -7.04
CA LEU A 29 -7.62 2.08 -6.16
C LEU A 29 -7.83 1.26 -4.90
N ILE A 30 -7.15 1.63 -3.82
CA ILE A 30 -7.04 0.85 -2.60
C ILE A 30 -8.04 1.36 -1.53
N HIS A 31 -9.03 0.54 -1.20
CA HIS A 31 -10.01 0.78 -0.13
C HIS A 31 -10.68 2.17 -0.14
N PRO A 32 -11.16 2.71 -1.27
CA PRO A 32 -11.53 4.12 -1.41
C PRO A 32 -12.67 4.63 -0.53
N CYS A 33 -13.40 3.76 0.18
CA CYS A 33 -14.58 4.11 0.98
C CYS A 33 -14.51 3.61 2.44
N CYS A 34 -13.30 3.55 2.99
CA CYS A 34 -13.01 3.10 4.34
C CYS A 34 -13.70 3.92 5.45
N TRP A 35 -13.81 5.24 5.31
CA TRP A 35 -14.45 6.13 6.27
C TRP A 35 -15.97 6.17 6.09
N SER A 36 -16.46 5.81 4.90
CA SER A 36 -17.89 5.71 4.57
C SER A 36 -18.47 4.31 4.77
N MET A 37 -17.76 3.38 5.43
CA MET A 37 -18.30 2.05 5.77
C MET A 37 -19.46 2.12 6.78
N ALA A 38 -19.47 3.15 7.63
CA ALA A 38 -20.52 3.39 8.61
C ALA A 38 -20.99 4.85 8.56
N ASP A 39 -22.21 5.09 9.06
CA ASP A 39 -22.76 6.45 9.14
C ASP A 39 -22.17 7.28 10.28
N SER A 40 -21.65 6.62 11.30
CA SER A 40 -20.94 7.20 12.44
C SER A 40 -19.80 6.29 12.86
N PRO A 41 -18.71 6.82 13.43
CA PRO A 41 -17.67 5.97 13.99
C PRO A 41 -18.25 5.16 15.16
N ALA A 42 -17.91 3.89 15.21
CA ALA A 42 -18.24 3.06 16.36
C ALA A 42 -17.39 3.52 17.58
N PRO A 43 -17.95 3.59 18.80
CA PRO A 43 -17.21 4.09 19.96
C PRO A 43 -15.92 3.30 20.26
N ASP A 44 -15.96 1.99 20.09
CA ASP A 44 -14.83 1.06 20.21
C ASP A 44 -13.73 1.34 19.18
N TYR A 45 -14.10 1.71 17.95
CA TYR A 45 -13.13 2.14 16.93
C TYR A 45 -12.38 3.40 17.35
N LEU A 46 -13.09 4.40 17.88
CA LEU A 46 -12.47 5.65 18.33
C LEU A 46 -11.49 5.41 19.48
N GLU A 47 -11.87 4.54 20.42
CA GLU A 47 -11.02 4.17 21.56
C GLU A 47 -9.81 3.35 21.12
N THR A 48 -10.02 2.28 20.35
CA THR A 48 -8.96 1.35 19.92
C THR A 48 -7.88 2.03 19.07
N TYR A 49 -8.28 2.94 18.19
CA TYR A 49 -7.36 3.61 17.26
C TYR A 49 -6.99 5.03 17.69
N HIS A 50 -7.40 5.44 18.91
CA HIS A 50 -7.21 6.78 19.46
C HIS A 50 -7.60 7.90 18.48
N VAL A 51 -8.70 7.70 17.76
CA VAL A 51 -9.21 8.66 16.76
C VAL A 51 -10.21 9.57 17.43
N ARG A 52 -10.05 10.89 17.27
CA ARG A 52 -11.09 11.83 17.71
C ARG A 52 -12.27 11.77 16.74
N ALA A 53 -13.50 11.86 17.24
CA ALA A 53 -14.69 11.87 16.39
C ALA A 53 -14.63 12.98 15.31
N SER A 54 -14.08 14.15 15.63
CA SER A 54 -13.87 15.24 14.68
C SER A 54 -12.90 14.87 13.54
N GLU A 55 -11.84 14.12 13.83
CA GLU A 55 -10.88 13.63 12.83
C GLU A 55 -11.55 12.63 11.90
N TRP A 56 -12.35 11.71 12.45
CA TRP A 56 -13.09 10.75 11.64
C TRP A 56 -14.04 11.46 10.66
N PHE A 57 -14.80 12.45 11.12
CA PHE A 57 -15.70 13.21 10.24
C PHE A 57 -14.93 14.04 9.19
N ALA A 58 -13.77 14.60 9.55
CA ALA A 58 -12.91 15.29 8.60
C ALA A 58 -12.40 14.34 7.52
N ALA A 59 -11.89 13.16 7.90
CA ALA A 59 -11.44 12.13 6.97
C ALA A 59 -12.57 11.65 6.05
N ARG A 60 -13.77 11.42 6.58
CA ARG A 60 -14.95 11.05 5.77
C ARG A 60 -15.35 12.12 4.77
N ASN A 61 -15.26 13.40 5.13
CA ASN A 61 -15.56 14.49 4.21
C ASN A 61 -14.50 14.58 3.09
N LEU A 62 -13.22 14.49 3.45
CA LEU A 62 -12.13 14.41 2.47
C LEU A 62 -12.28 13.19 1.55
N GLU A 63 -12.69 12.05 2.08
CA GLU A 63 -12.99 10.85 1.29
C GLU A 63 -14.07 11.10 0.25
N ARG A 64 -15.17 11.75 0.62
CA ARG A 64 -16.24 12.07 -0.33
C ARG A 64 -15.75 12.95 -1.47
N GLU A 65 -14.96 13.97 -1.18
CA GLU A 65 -14.35 14.84 -2.19
C GLU A 65 -13.36 14.08 -3.06
N THR A 66 -12.55 13.22 -2.45
CA THR A 66 -11.56 12.39 -3.14
C THR A 66 -12.23 11.36 -4.05
N ASN A 67 -13.34 10.74 -3.62
CA ASN A 67 -14.11 9.81 -4.43
C ASN A 67 -14.70 10.46 -5.69
N LEU A 68 -15.01 11.77 -5.66
CA LEU A 68 -15.42 12.49 -6.87
C LEU A 68 -14.26 12.58 -7.85
N LYS A 69 -13.06 12.98 -7.40
CA LYS A 69 -11.85 13.01 -8.24
C LYS A 69 -11.47 11.63 -8.77
N GLN A 70 -11.61 10.59 -7.96
CA GLN A 70 -11.38 9.22 -8.38
C GLN A 70 -12.37 8.79 -9.48
N LYS A 71 -13.65 9.16 -9.38
CA LYS A 71 -14.63 8.92 -10.46
C LYS A 71 -14.28 9.68 -11.74
N GLU A 72 -13.89 10.94 -11.61
CA GLU A 72 -13.44 11.75 -12.75
C GLU A 72 -12.23 11.14 -13.44
N LEU A 73 -11.24 10.65 -12.67
CA LEU A 73 -10.11 9.89 -13.22
C LEU A 73 -10.62 8.69 -14.01
N ILE A 74 -11.42 7.82 -13.41
CA ILE A 74 -11.94 6.59 -14.04
C ILE A 74 -12.64 6.90 -15.37
N GLN A 75 -13.46 7.96 -15.41
CA GLN A 75 -14.19 8.39 -16.60
C GLN A 75 -13.27 8.97 -17.69
N SER A 76 -12.10 9.48 -17.32
CA SER A 76 -11.13 10.09 -18.24
C SER A 76 -10.05 9.13 -18.75
N MET A 77 -10.00 7.90 -18.21
CA MET A 77 -8.93 6.95 -18.53
C MET A 77 -8.89 6.57 -20.01
N GLY A 78 -7.68 6.58 -20.57
CA GLY A 78 -7.40 6.23 -21.95
C GLY A 78 -7.56 4.73 -22.25
N PRO A 79 -7.52 4.32 -23.53
CA PRO A 79 -7.74 2.93 -23.94
C PRO A 79 -6.65 1.96 -23.48
N ASN A 80 -5.42 2.44 -23.24
CA ASN A 80 -4.28 1.63 -22.80
C ASN A 80 -4.04 1.69 -21.28
N GLU A 81 -5.05 2.10 -20.51
CA GLU A 81 -4.95 2.19 -19.05
C GLU A 81 -5.84 1.12 -18.40
N ALA A 82 -5.46 0.61 -17.22
CA ALA A 82 -6.28 -0.33 -16.47
C ALA A 82 -6.47 0.13 -15.03
N LEU A 83 -7.55 -0.33 -14.40
CA LEU A 83 -7.89 -0.04 -13.01
C LEU A 83 -7.98 -1.36 -12.24
N ILE A 84 -7.31 -1.42 -11.10
CA ILE A 84 -7.43 -2.48 -10.12
C ILE A 84 -8.05 -1.87 -8.87
N ILE A 85 -9.19 -2.38 -8.43
CA ILE A 85 -9.90 -1.91 -7.23
C ILE A 85 -9.71 -2.93 -6.12
N TYR A 86 -9.24 -2.47 -4.96
CA TYR A 86 -9.22 -3.24 -3.71
C TYR A 86 -10.43 -2.79 -2.90
N PRO A 87 -11.55 -3.54 -2.95
CA PRO A 87 -12.75 -3.10 -2.28
C PRO A 87 -12.60 -3.23 -0.76
N ILE A 88 -13.28 -2.34 -0.03
CA ILE A 88 -13.46 -2.48 1.42
C ILE A 88 -14.95 -2.41 1.76
N GLY A 89 -15.44 -3.46 2.40
CA GLY A 89 -16.87 -3.60 2.71
C GLY A 89 -17.77 -3.56 1.47
N ARG A 90 -19.04 -3.21 1.67
CA ARG A 90 -20.07 -3.16 0.62
C ARG A 90 -20.95 -1.91 0.72
N SER A 91 -20.38 -0.81 1.19
CA SER A 91 -21.09 0.46 1.29
C SER A 91 -21.55 0.93 -0.10
N LYS A 92 -22.63 1.71 -0.15
CA LYS A 92 -23.13 2.26 -1.42
C LYS A 92 -22.05 3.02 -2.22
N PRO A 93 -21.25 3.93 -1.60
CA PRO A 93 -20.15 4.59 -2.32
C PRO A 93 -19.14 3.62 -2.95
N MET A 94 -18.80 2.53 -2.25
CA MET A 94 -17.88 1.51 -2.76
C MET A 94 -18.47 0.78 -3.98
N LEU A 95 -19.73 0.35 -3.88
CA LEU A 95 -20.42 -0.31 -5.00
C LEU A 95 -20.58 0.63 -6.21
N ASP A 96 -20.84 1.92 -5.97
CA ASP A 96 -20.95 2.93 -7.03
C ASP A 96 -19.61 3.16 -7.76
N LEU A 97 -18.46 3.10 -7.04
CA LEU A 97 -17.13 3.17 -7.64
C LEU A 97 -16.82 1.95 -8.50
N ILE A 98 -17.11 0.74 -7.99
CA ILE A 98 -16.94 -0.51 -8.75
C ILE A 98 -17.77 -0.48 -10.02
N ALA A 99 -19.07 -0.16 -9.91
CA ALA A 99 -19.97 -0.09 -11.06
C ALA A 99 -19.55 0.99 -12.08
N THR A 100 -18.88 2.06 -11.62
CA THR A 100 -18.30 3.07 -12.51
C THR A 100 -17.09 2.49 -13.25
N GLY A 101 -16.14 1.86 -12.55
CA GLY A 101 -14.99 1.21 -13.18
C GLY A 101 -15.39 0.16 -14.21
N GLU A 102 -16.32 -0.73 -13.87
CA GLU A 102 -16.82 -1.78 -14.76
C GLU A 102 -17.50 -1.20 -16.01
N ARG A 103 -18.31 -0.14 -15.86
CA ARG A 103 -19.02 0.50 -16.97
C ARG A 103 -18.07 1.22 -17.92
N GLU A 104 -17.12 2.01 -17.40
CA GLU A 104 -16.26 2.85 -18.24
C GLU A 104 -15.10 2.06 -18.86
N LEU A 105 -14.58 1.04 -18.16
CA LEU A 105 -13.34 0.36 -18.53
C LEU A 105 -13.56 -1.08 -19.02
N GLY A 106 -14.72 -1.67 -18.74
CA GLY A 106 -15.05 -3.04 -19.10
C GLY A 106 -14.00 -4.03 -18.58
N PRO A 107 -13.40 -4.89 -19.44
CA PRO A 107 -12.38 -5.86 -19.02
C PRO A 107 -11.15 -5.25 -18.33
N ARG A 108 -10.85 -3.96 -18.57
CA ARG A 108 -9.72 -3.25 -17.97
C ARG A 108 -9.95 -2.83 -16.50
N CYS A 109 -11.15 -3.04 -15.96
CA CYS A 109 -11.44 -2.88 -14.53
C CYS A 109 -11.41 -4.25 -13.83
N ILE A 110 -10.39 -4.47 -12.99
CA ILE A 110 -10.22 -5.69 -12.19
C ILE A 110 -10.59 -5.35 -10.75
N VAL A 111 -11.44 -6.17 -10.13
CA VAL A 111 -11.81 -6.00 -8.71
C VAL A 111 -11.21 -7.16 -7.95
N GLN A 112 -10.27 -6.86 -7.05
CA GLN A 112 -9.57 -7.82 -6.20
C GLN A 112 -10.60 -8.59 -5.33
N GLN A 113 -10.56 -9.92 -5.36
CA GLN A 113 -11.47 -10.83 -4.66
C GLN A 113 -10.76 -11.74 -3.67
N ALA A 114 -9.49 -12.08 -3.91
CA ALA A 114 -8.76 -12.99 -3.05
C ALA A 114 -8.81 -12.58 -1.56
N PRO A 115 -9.05 -13.53 -0.64
CA PRO A 115 -9.04 -13.24 0.78
C PRO A 115 -7.62 -12.96 1.29
N CYS A 116 -7.55 -12.30 2.44
CA CYS A 116 -6.33 -12.14 3.20
C CYS A 116 -6.60 -12.47 4.67
N CYS A 117 -5.67 -13.15 5.31
CA CYS A 117 -5.80 -13.63 6.69
C CYS A 117 -4.81 -12.90 7.60
N GLU A 118 -5.29 -12.44 8.75
CA GLU A 118 -4.41 -11.93 9.80
C GLU A 118 -3.50 -13.04 10.33
N ALA A 119 -2.30 -12.69 10.75
CA ALA A 119 -1.47 -13.60 11.52
C ALA A 119 -2.17 -13.96 12.86
N PRO A 120 -1.96 -15.17 13.41
CA PRO A 120 -2.49 -15.54 14.71
C PRO A 120 -2.19 -14.47 15.78
N ALA A 121 -3.23 -13.95 16.43
CA ALA A 121 -3.10 -12.79 17.31
C ALA A 121 -2.11 -13.01 18.46
N GLN A 122 -2.06 -14.25 18.98
CA GLN A 122 -1.14 -14.67 20.04
C GLN A 122 0.34 -14.49 19.71
N LEU A 123 0.71 -14.42 18.43
CA LEU A 123 2.10 -14.18 18.02
C LEU A 123 2.62 -12.82 18.49
N ARG A 124 1.77 -11.80 18.64
CA ARG A 124 2.20 -10.45 19.03
C ARG A 124 2.82 -10.38 20.43
N ASP A 125 2.48 -11.34 21.28
CA ASP A 125 2.93 -11.41 22.67
C ASP A 125 4.05 -12.46 22.88
N MET A 126 4.56 -13.06 21.80
CA MET A 126 5.59 -14.09 21.83
C MET A 126 6.97 -13.55 21.49
N SER A 127 8.02 -14.16 22.05
CA SER A 127 9.39 -13.99 21.58
C SER A 127 9.64 -14.85 20.34
N GLU A 128 10.40 -14.32 19.38
CA GLU A 128 10.65 -14.98 18.09
C GLU A 128 9.34 -15.49 17.44
N PRO A 129 8.32 -14.62 17.28
CA PRO A 129 6.99 -15.06 16.88
C PRO A 129 6.98 -15.77 15.53
N ILE A 130 7.89 -15.42 14.64
CA ILE A 130 7.96 -16.06 13.32
C ILE A 130 8.51 -17.48 13.42
N ARG A 131 9.48 -17.74 14.31
CA ARG A 131 9.94 -19.11 14.58
C ARG A 131 8.77 -19.95 15.07
N ARG A 132 7.96 -19.41 15.98
CA ARG A 132 6.75 -20.09 16.47
C ARG A 132 5.78 -20.40 15.35
N PHE A 133 5.51 -19.42 14.48
CA PHE A 133 4.63 -19.61 13.33
C PHE A 133 5.12 -20.71 12.37
N LEU A 134 6.43 -20.82 12.16
CA LEU A 134 7.02 -21.84 11.28
C LEU A 134 7.00 -23.23 11.95
N ASP A 135 7.44 -23.33 13.19
CA ASP A 135 7.71 -24.60 13.88
C ASP A 135 6.47 -25.27 14.52
N ASP A 136 5.47 -24.49 14.94
CA ASP A 136 4.28 -25.01 15.64
C ASP A 136 3.11 -25.24 14.66
N GLU A 137 3.05 -26.45 14.10
CA GLU A 137 2.01 -26.83 13.14
C GLU A 137 0.59 -26.78 13.71
N GLU A 138 0.44 -26.99 15.03
CA GLU A 138 -0.84 -27.06 15.73
C GLU A 138 -1.28 -25.69 16.28
N MET A 139 -0.53 -24.62 15.97
CA MET A 139 -0.84 -23.27 16.41
C MET A 139 -2.24 -22.82 15.95
N GLU A 140 -3.06 -22.36 16.90
CA GLU A 140 -4.37 -21.80 16.59
C GLU A 140 -4.26 -20.66 15.56
N GLY A 141 -5.07 -20.74 14.50
CA GLY A 141 -5.09 -19.77 13.41
C GLY A 141 -4.03 -19.98 12.32
N ARG A 142 -2.99 -20.80 12.54
CA ARG A 142 -1.95 -21.07 11.53
C ARG A 142 -2.53 -21.77 10.30
N GLN A 143 -3.35 -22.80 10.50
CA GLN A 143 -3.99 -23.49 9.37
C GLN A 143 -4.89 -22.54 8.57
N ALA A 144 -5.65 -21.67 9.24
CA ALA A 144 -6.51 -20.70 8.58
C ALA A 144 -5.72 -19.70 7.70
N TYR A 145 -4.50 -19.34 8.11
CA TYR A 145 -3.59 -18.54 7.28
C TYR A 145 -3.17 -19.29 6.01
N TRP A 146 -2.81 -20.57 6.11
CA TRP A 146 -2.41 -21.36 4.95
C TRP A 146 -3.58 -21.72 4.03
N ASP A 147 -4.77 -21.92 4.58
CA ASP A 147 -5.98 -22.30 3.82
C ASP A 147 -6.44 -21.22 2.83
N VAL A 148 -6.15 -19.94 3.10
CA VAL A 148 -6.45 -18.85 2.15
C VAL A 148 -5.42 -18.71 1.03
N ILE A 149 -4.29 -19.42 1.11
CA ILE A 149 -3.21 -19.39 0.12
C ILE A 149 -3.37 -20.55 -0.86
N PRO A 150 -3.44 -20.30 -2.19
CA PRO A 150 -3.39 -21.34 -3.20
C PRO A 150 -2.19 -22.27 -3.00
N GLU A 151 -2.39 -23.59 -3.07
CA GLU A 151 -1.33 -24.58 -2.80
C GLU A 151 -0.06 -24.36 -3.63
N THR A 152 -0.21 -23.86 -4.86
CA THR A 152 0.91 -23.55 -5.76
C THR A 152 1.79 -22.40 -5.30
N LEU A 153 1.28 -21.51 -4.43
CA LEU A 153 2.01 -20.35 -3.91
C LEU A 153 2.61 -20.57 -2.52
N ARG A 154 2.15 -21.60 -1.78
CA ARG A 154 2.60 -21.85 -0.40
C ARG A 154 4.12 -22.04 -0.30
N PRO A 155 4.78 -22.85 -1.15
CA PRO A 155 6.23 -23.03 -1.06
C PRO A 155 7.02 -21.74 -1.31
N GLU A 156 6.53 -20.86 -2.20
CA GLU A 156 7.18 -19.58 -2.48
C GLU A 156 7.08 -18.63 -1.28
N ILE A 157 5.90 -18.53 -0.67
CA ILE A 157 5.68 -17.69 0.51
C ILE A 157 6.49 -18.20 1.70
N GLU A 158 6.50 -19.52 1.93
CA GLU A 158 7.30 -20.14 2.98
C GLU A 158 8.79 -19.88 2.78
N GLN A 159 9.29 -20.02 1.55
CA GLN A 159 10.69 -19.73 1.24
C GLN A 159 11.03 -18.24 1.49
N GLU A 160 10.18 -17.30 1.08
CA GLU A 160 10.42 -15.88 1.32
C GLU A 160 10.44 -15.52 2.81
N ILE A 161 9.60 -16.18 3.62
CA ILE A 161 9.63 -16.05 5.09
C ILE A 161 10.97 -16.59 5.63
N CYS A 162 11.40 -17.78 5.20
CA CYS A 162 12.66 -18.38 5.62
C CYS A 162 13.87 -17.53 5.23
N ASP A 163 13.93 -17.03 3.99
CA ASP A 163 15.01 -16.16 3.51
C ASP A 163 15.10 -14.87 4.33
N ALA A 164 13.96 -14.30 4.74
CA ALA A 164 13.94 -13.15 5.62
C ALA A 164 14.40 -13.51 7.04
N CYS A 165 14.03 -14.67 7.56
CA CYS A 165 14.50 -15.16 8.87
C CYS A 165 16.02 -15.33 8.91
N ASP A 166 16.64 -15.82 7.82
CA ASP A 166 18.08 -15.98 7.71
C ASP A 166 18.85 -14.64 7.82
N LEU A 167 18.21 -13.54 7.41
CA LEU A 167 18.82 -12.21 7.40
C LEU A 167 18.44 -11.35 8.60
N LEU A 168 17.18 -11.42 9.04
CA LEU A 168 16.59 -10.54 10.06
C LEU A 168 16.44 -11.22 11.42
N GLY A 169 16.65 -12.53 11.50
CA GLY A 169 16.20 -13.34 12.64
C GLY A 169 14.69 -13.51 12.66
N TYR A 170 14.14 -13.91 13.81
CA TYR A 170 12.74 -14.35 13.94
C TYR A 170 11.84 -13.36 14.70
N ASP A 171 12.38 -12.21 15.12
CA ASP A 171 11.75 -11.28 16.07
C ASP A 171 11.10 -10.06 15.41
N TRP A 172 10.65 -10.22 14.16
CA TRP A 172 9.92 -9.17 13.43
C TRP A 172 8.40 -9.31 13.57
N ASP A 173 7.68 -8.21 13.33
CA ASP A 173 6.25 -8.10 13.62
C ASP A 173 5.42 -9.09 12.77
N PRO A 174 4.54 -9.92 13.39
CA PRO A 174 3.72 -10.91 12.68
C PRO A 174 2.76 -10.31 11.66
N GLY A 175 2.47 -9.01 11.75
CA GLY A 175 1.68 -8.28 10.76
C GLY A 175 2.26 -8.37 9.34
N ALA A 176 3.57 -8.60 9.20
CA ALA A 176 4.20 -8.82 7.90
C ALA A 176 3.73 -10.10 7.20
N LEU A 177 3.36 -11.16 7.95
CA LEU A 177 2.83 -12.40 7.36
C LEU A 177 1.59 -12.11 6.50
N LYS A 178 0.67 -11.30 7.03
CA LYS A 178 -0.51 -10.83 6.30
C LYS A 178 -0.13 -10.10 5.02
N VAL A 179 0.88 -9.22 5.08
CA VAL A 179 1.29 -8.39 3.95
C VAL A 179 1.89 -9.23 2.82
N ILE A 180 2.78 -10.18 3.14
CA ILE A 180 3.39 -11.09 2.16
C ILE A 180 2.31 -11.95 1.51
N GLN A 181 1.46 -12.59 2.33
CA GLN A 181 0.36 -13.42 1.87
C GLN A 181 -0.56 -12.66 0.92
N GLY A 182 -1.05 -11.49 1.35
CA GLY A 182 -1.94 -10.66 0.55
C GLY A 182 -1.27 -10.24 -0.76
N ASN A 183 -0.11 -9.59 -0.70
CA ASN A 183 0.55 -9.09 -1.92
C ASN A 183 0.88 -10.21 -2.92
N ARG A 184 1.34 -11.39 -2.47
CA ARG A 184 1.67 -12.49 -3.39
C ARG A 184 0.44 -13.08 -4.06
N VAL A 185 -0.63 -13.30 -3.29
CA VAL A 185 -1.90 -13.82 -3.81
C VAL A 185 -2.56 -12.80 -4.73
N TYR A 186 -2.55 -11.51 -4.38
CA TYR A 186 -3.09 -10.43 -5.21
C TYR A 186 -2.33 -10.30 -6.53
N ALA A 187 -1.00 -10.36 -6.50
CA ALA A 187 -0.19 -10.37 -7.72
C ALA A 187 -0.57 -11.55 -8.64
N GLN A 188 -0.79 -12.75 -8.09
CA GLN A 188 -1.26 -13.89 -8.88
C GLN A 188 -2.65 -13.64 -9.47
N GLU A 189 -3.60 -13.14 -8.66
CA GLU A 189 -4.94 -12.78 -9.11
C GLU A 189 -4.91 -11.78 -10.28
N PHE A 190 -4.02 -10.78 -10.22
CA PHE A 190 -3.89 -9.79 -11.29
C PHE A 190 -3.25 -10.38 -12.54
N ALA A 191 -2.20 -11.21 -12.39
CA ALA A 191 -1.58 -11.90 -13.52
C ALA A 191 -2.58 -12.78 -14.26
N ASP A 192 -3.39 -13.55 -13.52
CA ASP A 192 -4.45 -14.40 -14.07
C ASP A 192 -5.51 -13.54 -14.76
N ALA A 193 -5.93 -12.43 -14.15
CA ALA A 193 -6.89 -11.51 -14.74
C ALA A 193 -6.36 -10.86 -16.03
N PHE A 194 -5.08 -10.46 -16.08
CA PHE A 194 -4.47 -9.93 -17.30
C PHE A 194 -4.50 -10.97 -18.42
N GLN A 195 -4.10 -12.20 -18.13
CA GLN A 195 -4.10 -13.29 -19.10
C GLN A 195 -5.52 -13.62 -19.60
N GLN A 196 -6.46 -13.84 -18.69
CA GLN A 196 -7.83 -14.24 -19.01
C GLN A 196 -8.58 -13.18 -19.84
N ARG A 197 -8.25 -11.90 -19.62
CA ARG A 197 -8.92 -10.77 -20.27
C ARG A 197 -8.15 -10.24 -21.50
N GLY A 198 -7.04 -10.89 -21.87
CA GLY A 198 -6.20 -10.48 -23.00
C GLY A 198 -5.55 -9.11 -22.82
N LEU A 199 -5.19 -8.74 -21.59
CA LEU A 199 -4.49 -7.50 -21.26
C LEU A 199 -2.98 -7.76 -21.30
N LEU A 200 -2.26 -7.14 -22.23
CA LEU A 200 -0.81 -7.24 -22.32
C LEU A 200 -0.16 -6.13 -21.52
N VAL A 201 0.54 -6.54 -20.47
CA VAL A 201 1.35 -5.66 -19.64
C VAL A 201 2.81 -5.98 -19.92
N ASP A 202 3.58 -4.99 -20.36
CA ASP A 202 5.03 -5.13 -20.54
C ASP A 202 5.73 -4.77 -19.21
N PRO A 203 6.36 -5.73 -18.52
CA PRO A 203 7.00 -5.50 -17.23
C PRO A 203 8.12 -4.45 -17.28
N GLU A 204 8.74 -4.23 -18.45
CA GLU A 204 9.84 -3.27 -18.60
C GLU A 204 9.36 -1.83 -18.73
N THR A 205 8.12 -1.60 -19.17
CA THR A 205 7.64 -0.27 -19.55
C THR A 205 6.34 0.15 -18.87
N VAL A 206 5.60 -0.78 -18.26
CA VAL A 206 4.38 -0.44 -17.54
C VAL A 206 4.68 0.54 -16.40
N THR A 207 3.84 1.56 -16.28
CA THR A 207 3.84 2.47 -15.15
C THR A 207 2.62 2.21 -14.28
N ALA A 208 2.73 2.47 -12.98
CA ALA A 208 1.59 2.27 -12.10
C ALA A 208 1.53 3.28 -10.97
N GLU A 209 0.30 3.59 -10.55
CA GLU A 209 0.01 4.48 -9.44
C GLU A 209 -1.01 3.86 -8.49
N ALA A 210 -0.85 4.06 -7.19
CA ALA A 210 -1.79 3.66 -6.16
C ALA A 210 -2.33 4.86 -5.40
N PHE A 211 -3.60 4.79 -5.05
CA PHE A 211 -4.29 5.81 -4.27
C PHE A 211 -5.53 5.24 -3.58
N GLY A 212 -6.06 5.98 -2.60
CA GLY A 212 -7.25 5.60 -1.85
C GLY A 212 -7.08 5.80 -0.35
N GLU A 213 -7.47 4.82 0.47
CA GLU A 213 -7.37 4.90 1.93
C GLU A 213 -5.94 4.85 2.43
N GLY A 214 -5.67 5.75 3.38
CA GLY A 214 -4.46 5.75 4.16
C GLY A 214 -3.27 5.87 3.23
N PHE A 215 -3.03 7.08 2.73
CA PHE A 215 -1.88 7.37 1.87
C PHE A 215 -0.59 6.71 2.39
N GLU A 216 -0.40 6.74 3.69
CA GLU A 216 0.71 6.20 4.48
C GLU A 216 0.42 4.82 5.11
N GLN A 217 -0.76 4.26 4.88
CA GLN A 217 -1.23 2.98 5.41
C GLN A 217 -1.51 1.98 4.28
N CYS A 218 -2.76 1.58 4.04
CA CYS A 218 -3.12 0.54 3.10
C CYS A 218 -2.68 0.82 1.66
N ALA A 219 -2.73 2.08 1.20
CA ALA A 219 -2.25 2.43 -0.13
C ALA A 219 -0.75 2.14 -0.33
N MET A 220 0.04 2.15 0.75
CA MET A 220 1.46 1.77 0.74
C MET A 220 1.64 0.27 0.92
N THR A 221 0.91 -0.32 1.88
CA THR A 221 1.04 -1.74 2.23
C THR A 221 0.66 -2.67 1.07
N TRP A 222 -0.50 -2.48 0.44
CA TRP A 222 -1.06 -3.47 -0.49
C TRP A 222 -0.50 -3.41 -1.92
N LYS A 223 0.40 -2.46 -2.17
CA LYS A 223 1.18 -2.38 -3.40
C LYS A 223 2.65 -2.74 -3.21
N SER A 224 3.13 -2.77 -1.96
CA SER A 224 4.57 -2.69 -1.65
C SER A 224 5.39 -3.81 -2.29
N MET A 225 4.81 -5.00 -2.50
CA MET A 225 5.51 -6.16 -3.04
C MET A 225 4.96 -6.61 -4.40
N VAL A 226 3.78 -6.12 -4.80
CA VAL A 226 3.11 -6.49 -6.07
C VAL A 226 4.01 -6.32 -7.31
N PRO A 227 4.75 -5.21 -7.50
CA PRO A 227 5.61 -5.04 -8.67
C PRO A 227 6.68 -6.14 -8.76
N GLY A 228 7.30 -6.48 -7.63
CA GLY A 228 8.31 -7.52 -7.55
C GLY A 228 7.77 -8.89 -7.94
N TYR A 229 6.56 -9.24 -7.46
CA TYR A 229 5.91 -10.50 -7.81
C TYR A 229 5.42 -10.57 -9.26
N LEU A 230 5.06 -9.43 -9.85
CA LEU A 230 4.68 -9.33 -11.26
C LEU A 230 5.90 -9.18 -12.20
N GLY A 231 7.11 -9.10 -11.64
CA GLY A 231 8.34 -8.91 -12.39
C GLY A 231 8.46 -7.52 -13.05
N TRP A 232 7.73 -6.52 -12.56
CA TRP A 232 7.77 -5.17 -13.11
C TRP A 232 9.05 -4.43 -12.71
N ARG A 233 9.62 -3.71 -13.66
CA ARG A 233 10.83 -2.90 -13.45
C ARG A 233 10.58 -1.67 -12.59
N HIS A 234 9.40 -1.07 -12.75
CA HIS A 234 9.03 0.17 -12.07
C HIS A 234 8.12 -0.12 -10.86
N PRO A 235 8.33 0.55 -9.71
CA PRO A 235 7.44 0.41 -8.57
C PRO A 235 6.06 1.02 -8.89
N ILE A 236 5.04 0.63 -8.11
CA ILE A 236 3.76 1.35 -8.10
C ILE A 236 3.94 2.63 -7.27
N GLU A 237 3.88 3.79 -7.91
CA GLU A 237 4.05 5.09 -7.26
C GLU A 237 2.79 5.46 -6.45
N ASN A 238 2.90 6.31 -5.43
CA ASN A 238 1.71 6.81 -4.71
C ASN A 238 1.22 8.14 -5.28
N ASN A 239 -0.09 8.27 -5.41
CA ASN A 239 -0.77 9.50 -5.74
C ASN A 239 -1.53 10.03 -4.50
N PHE A 240 -0.99 11.10 -3.91
CA PHE A 240 -1.57 11.73 -2.72
C PHE A 240 -2.87 12.47 -3.02
N GLU A 241 -2.99 13.11 -4.19
CA GLU A 241 -4.15 13.94 -4.53
C GLU A 241 -5.45 13.15 -4.70
N LEU A 242 -5.31 11.84 -4.92
CA LEU A 242 -6.39 10.86 -5.01
C LEU A 242 -6.50 9.96 -3.76
N SER A 243 -5.77 10.30 -2.69
CA SER A 243 -5.76 9.55 -1.44
C SER A 243 -6.30 10.37 -0.27
N VAL A 244 -6.76 9.66 0.76
CA VAL A 244 -7.10 10.24 2.07
C VAL A 244 -6.03 9.79 3.05
N SER A 245 -5.40 10.74 3.73
CA SER A 245 -4.45 10.45 4.81
C SER A 245 -5.13 9.67 5.95
N GLY A 246 -4.44 8.68 6.50
CA GLY A 246 -4.92 7.93 7.68
C GLY A 246 -4.74 8.72 8.98
N PHE A 247 -3.80 9.67 8.98
CA PHE A 247 -3.48 10.53 10.11
C PHE A 247 -3.88 11.99 9.84
N PRO A 248 -4.31 12.72 10.89
CA PRO A 248 -4.80 14.11 10.75
C PRO A 248 -3.71 15.09 10.32
N HIS A 249 -2.43 14.70 10.39
CA HIS A 249 -1.30 15.54 10.05
C HIS A 249 -1.35 16.11 8.62
N LEU A 250 -1.99 15.41 7.68
CA LEU A 250 -2.04 15.84 6.27
C LEU A 250 -3.40 16.40 5.82
N PHE A 251 -4.40 16.52 6.70
CA PHE A 251 -5.75 16.97 6.30
C PHE A 251 -5.78 18.39 5.73
N ASP A 252 -4.82 19.22 6.12
CA ASP A 252 -4.66 20.62 5.74
C ASP A 252 -3.37 20.87 4.93
N ALA A 253 -2.75 19.79 4.46
CA ALA A 253 -1.46 19.82 3.80
C ALA A 253 -1.61 19.72 2.28
N GLN A 254 -0.86 20.56 1.56
CA GLN A 254 -0.76 20.49 0.11
C GLN A 254 0.55 19.79 -0.27
N LEU A 255 0.47 18.74 -1.09
CA LEU A 255 1.68 18.12 -1.65
C LEU A 255 2.35 19.14 -2.59
N LYS A 256 3.63 19.38 -2.36
CA LYS A 256 4.43 20.31 -3.15
C LYS A 256 5.38 19.57 -4.09
N GLU A 257 5.96 18.47 -3.61
CA GLU A 257 6.95 17.72 -4.37
C GLU A 257 6.99 16.25 -3.94
N ARG A 258 7.26 15.38 -4.91
CA ARG A 258 7.70 14.00 -4.68
C ARG A 258 9.11 13.87 -5.24
N ILE A 259 10.08 13.59 -4.38
CA ILE A 259 11.48 13.43 -4.74
C ILE A 259 11.80 11.94 -4.82
N HIS A 260 12.52 11.54 -5.87
CA HIS A 260 13.00 10.17 -6.08
C HIS A 260 14.47 10.07 -5.69
N LEU A 261 14.79 9.11 -4.81
CA LEU A 261 16.14 8.80 -4.38
C LEU A 261 16.47 7.33 -4.73
N ASP A 262 17.73 6.95 -4.53
CA ASP A 262 18.18 5.57 -4.67
C ASP A 262 17.43 4.62 -3.71
N HIS A 263 17.56 3.31 -3.94
CA HIS A 263 16.93 2.27 -3.11
C HIS A 263 15.39 2.35 -3.07
N ASP A 264 14.79 2.85 -4.15
CA ASP A 264 13.35 3.10 -4.27
C ASP A 264 12.76 4.02 -3.20
N ILE A 265 13.59 4.87 -2.60
CA ILE A 265 13.15 5.82 -1.58
C ILE A 265 12.45 7.01 -2.25
N ARG A 266 11.38 7.46 -1.61
CA ARG A 266 10.57 8.62 -1.98
C ARG A 266 10.50 9.55 -0.78
N ILE A 267 10.73 10.83 -1.03
CA ILE A 267 10.38 11.90 -0.09
C ILE A 267 9.14 12.58 -0.65
N PHE A 268 8.05 12.49 0.09
CA PHE A 268 6.87 13.31 -0.17
C PHE A 268 6.98 14.57 0.69
N LEU A 269 6.97 15.74 0.07
CA LEU A 269 7.07 17.04 0.73
C LEU A 269 5.76 17.78 0.62
N TRP A 270 5.18 18.09 1.77
CA TRP A 270 3.99 18.91 1.89
C TRP A 270 4.29 20.26 2.53
N GLN A 271 3.35 21.17 2.34
CA GLN A 271 3.26 22.41 3.11
C GLN A 271 1.85 22.54 3.65
N LYS A 272 1.71 22.75 4.97
CA LYS A 272 0.42 23.06 5.58
C LYS A 272 -0.04 24.47 5.18
N TRP A 273 -1.32 24.75 5.35
CA TRP A 273 -1.93 26.05 5.01
C TRP A 273 -1.23 27.28 5.63
N HIS A 274 -0.56 27.12 6.77
CA HIS A 274 0.17 28.16 7.49
C HIS A 274 1.67 28.17 7.19
N GLY A 275 2.11 27.46 6.14
CA GLY A 275 3.49 27.50 5.63
C GLY A 275 4.43 26.45 6.20
N LEU A 276 4.00 25.70 7.22
CA LEU A 276 4.81 24.66 7.89
C LEU A 276 5.16 23.51 6.93
N PRO A 277 6.45 23.20 6.68
CA PRO A 277 6.83 22.11 5.81
C PRO A 277 6.85 20.76 6.54
N MET A 278 6.46 19.70 5.83
CA MET A 278 6.37 18.34 6.35
C MET A 278 6.85 17.32 5.32
N ALA A 279 7.38 16.20 5.80
CA ALA A 279 7.84 15.10 4.96
C ALA A 279 7.40 13.73 5.46
N LEU A 280 7.24 12.81 4.52
CA LEU A 280 7.19 11.37 4.75
C LEU A 280 8.26 10.77 3.84
N ILE A 281 9.14 9.96 4.44
CA ILE A 281 10.18 9.24 3.73
C ILE A 281 9.78 7.77 3.71
N THR A 282 9.62 7.21 2.52
CA THR A 282 9.10 5.86 2.33
C THR A 282 9.73 5.16 1.15
N ARG A 283 9.72 3.85 1.14
CA ARG A 283 10.05 3.04 -0.03
C ARG A 283 8.83 2.85 -0.93
N ALA A 284 9.05 2.98 -2.24
CA ALA A 284 8.00 2.76 -3.23
C ALA A 284 7.65 1.26 -3.38
N GLN A 285 8.60 0.37 -3.11
CA GLN A 285 8.44 -1.09 -3.11
C GLN A 285 9.40 -1.75 -2.12
N GLY A 286 9.19 -3.03 -1.78
CA GLY A 286 10.07 -3.82 -0.95
C GLY A 286 9.87 -5.33 -1.02
N ARG A 287 10.88 -6.04 -0.51
CA ARG A 287 10.85 -7.48 -0.19
C ARG A 287 10.97 -7.63 1.32
N LEU A 288 10.47 -8.75 1.84
CA LEU A 288 10.49 -9.01 3.27
C LEU A 288 11.91 -8.93 3.86
N ALA A 289 12.86 -9.56 3.16
CA ALA A 289 14.28 -9.63 3.50
C ALA A 289 15.07 -8.32 3.38
N ASP A 290 14.51 -7.27 2.76
CA ASP A 290 15.24 -6.03 2.56
C ASP A 290 15.63 -5.38 3.91
N PRO A 291 16.75 -4.65 4.00
CA PRO A 291 17.11 -3.97 5.25
C PRO A 291 16.09 -2.89 5.62
N ARG A 292 16.08 -2.49 6.89
CA ARG A 292 15.51 -1.19 7.26
C ARG A 292 16.43 -0.10 6.75
N TYR A 293 15.85 0.93 6.16
CA TYR A 293 16.56 2.15 5.81
C TYR A 293 16.20 3.26 6.78
N TYR A 294 17.11 4.21 6.90
CA TYR A 294 16.94 5.39 7.74
C TYR A 294 17.47 6.63 7.05
N ILE A 295 16.95 7.78 7.45
CA ILE A 295 17.49 9.09 7.13
C ILE A 295 18.07 9.70 8.41
N ASP A 296 19.34 10.07 8.38
CA ASP A 296 20.04 10.68 9.51
C ASP A 296 19.89 12.21 9.44
N LEU A 297 19.17 12.78 10.41
CA LEU A 297 18.88 14.21 10.50
C LEU A 297 19.63 14.85 11.67
N PRO A 298 20.17 16.07 11.53
CA PRO A 298 20.83 16.75 12.64
C PRO A 298 19.86 17.04 13.77
N VAL A 299 20.32 16.80 14.99
CA VAL A 299 19.73 17.30 16.23
C VAL A 299 20.42 18.64 16.51
N ASP A 300 19.97 19.69 15.84
CA ASP A 300 20.44 21.06 16.06
C ASP A 300 19.36 21.93 16.72
N ASP A 301 19.67 23.21 16.94
CA ASP A 301 18.72 24.19 17.50
C ASP A 301 17.53 24.47 16.56
N GLY A 302 17.54 23.93 15.33
CA GLY A 302 16.41 23.91 14.43
C GLY A 302 15.42 22.84 14.89
N PHE A 303 14.22 23.27 15.29
CA PHE A 303 13.19 22.35 15.76
C PHE A 303 12.68 21.47 14.61
N ILE A 304 13.25 20.27 14.48
CA ILE A 304 12.61 19.14 13.82
C ILE A 304 11.70 18.46 14.84
N GLU A 305 10.46 18.19 14.44
CA GLU A 305 9.57 17.30 15.15
C GLU A 305 9.36 16.02 14.34
N VAL A 306 9.24 14.88 15.01
CA VAL A 306 8.92 13.61 14.37
C VAL A 306 7.68 13.03 15.01
N TYR A 307 6.73 12.63 14.18
CA TYR A 307 5.46 12.04 14.60
C TYR A 307 5.34 10.62 14.09
N SER A 308 5.09 9.66 14.98
CA SER A 308 4.74 8.28 14.60
C SER A 308 3.22 8.11 14.74
N GLY A 309 2.52 7.99 13.62
CA GLY A 309 1.06 8.01 13.63
C GLY A 309 0.53 9.37 14.11
N ARG A 310 -0.05 9.42 15.33
CA ARG A 310 -0.55 10.66 15.97
C ARG A 310 0.41 11.21 17.04
N ASP A 311 1.35 10.39 17.48
CA ASP A 311 2.16 10.68 18.66
C ASP A 311 3.46 11.36 18.25
N MET A 312 3.78 12.47 18.92
CA MET A 312 5.07 13.11 18.77
C MET A 312 6.13 12.24 19.44
N VAL A 313 7.00 11.65 18.64
CA VAL A 313 8.11 10.80 19.11
C VAL A 313 9.41 11.58 19.24
N TRP A 314 9.48 12.79 18.68
CA TRP A 314 10.59 13.71 18.87
C TRP A 314 10.13 15.18 18.76
N PRO A 315 10.59 16.09 19.62
CA PRO A 315 11.37 15.84 20.84
C PRO A 315 10.53 15.16 21.93
N SER A 316 11.05 14.11 22.57
CA SER A 316 10.39 13.40 23.68
C SER A 316 11.44 12.74 24.58
N ASP A 317 11.22 12.76 25.90
CA ASP A 317 12.10 12.10 26.88
C ASP A 317 12.10 10.57 26.72
N GLU A 318 11.03 10.02 26.16
CA GLU A 318 10.84 8.60 25.89
C GLU A 318 10.93 8.30 24.38
N SER A 319 11.73 9.09 23.64
CA SER A 319 11.85 8.92 22.19
C SER A 319 12.36 7.52 21.83
N PRO A 320 11.67 6.80 20.93
CA PRO A 320 12.15 5.53 20.37
C PRO A 320 13.25 5.74 19.31
N LEU A 321 13.54 6.99 18.93
CA LEU A 321 14.52 7.29 17.88
C LEU A 321 15.94 7.29 18.47
N SER A 322 16.85 6.59 17.81
CA SER A 322 18.25 6.56 18.22
C SER A 322 18.97 7.82 17.78
N ILE A 323 19.75 8.41 18.69
CA ILE A 323 20.65 9.53 18.41
C ILE A 323 22.08 9.06 18.55
N LYS A 324 22.89 9.36 17.53
CA LYS A 324 24.33 9.09 17.55
C LYS A 324 25.07 10.24 16.89
N ASP A 325 26.10 10.74 17.58
CA ASP A 325 26.98 11.81 17.06
C ASP A 325 26.20 13.07 16.62
N GLY A 326 25.12 13.40 17.33
CA GLY A 326 24.27 14.56 17.02
C GLY A 326 23.31 14.35 15.83
N LEU A 327 23.19 13.12 15.32
CA LEU A 327 22.25 12.75 14.27
C LEU A 327 21.15 11.85 14.83
N MET A 328 19.90 12.26 14.62
CA MET A 328 18.71 11.48 14.86
C MET A 328 18.43 10.59 13.65
N ARG A 329 18.29 9.30 13.92
CA ARG A 329 18.00 8.31 12.89
C ARG A 329 16.49 8.13 12.75
N VAL A 330 15.91 8.65 11.68
CA VAL A 330 14.48 8.53 11.38
C VAL A 330 14.25 7.37 10.41
N PRO A 331 13.36 6.41 10.72
CA PRO A 331 13.12 5.26 9.87
C PRO A 331 12.40 5.63 8.57
N VAL A 332 12.79 4.97 7.48
CA VAL A 332 12.09 5.03 6.20
C VAL A 332 10.97 4.00 6.20
N MET A 333 9.74 4.46 5.99
CA MET A 333 8.56 3.59 5.99
C MET A 333 8.61 2.59 4.84
N THR A 334 8.39 1.31 5.11
CA THR A 334 8.40 0.25 4.09
C THR A 334 7.00 -0.19 3.66
N GLY A 335 5.99 0.00 4.52
CA GLY A 335 4.64 -0.53 4.31
C GLY A 335 4.52 -2.04 4.52
N LEU A 336 5.62 -2.72 4.88
CA LEU A 336 5.68 -4.18 5.03
C LEU A 336 5.17 -4.68 6.39
N ARG A 337 4.93 -3.78 7.36
CA ARG A 337 4.46 -4.11 8.71
C ARG A 337 5.32 -5.14 9.44
N LYS A 338 6.63 -5.12 9.20
CA LYS A 338 7.61 -5.99 9.88
C LYS A 338 8.24 -5.36 11.11
N TYR A 339 7.98 -4.08 11.36
CA TYR A 339 8.50 -3.34 12.51
C TYR A 339 7.33 -2.90 13.40
N ALA A 340 7.35 -3.30 14.67
CA ALA A 340 6.26 -3.07 15.61
C ALA A 340 6.09 -1.59 16.01
N SER A 341 7.15 -0.78 15.95
CA SER A 341 7.13 0.63 16.37
C SER A 341 7.87 1.58 15.42
N CYS A 342 7.35 2.82 15.31
CA CYS A 342 7.79 3.89 14.40
C CYS A 342 8.13 3.37 12.98
N ASP A 343 7.24 2.63 12.33
CA ASP A 343 7.43 2.30 10.91
C ASP A 343 7.07 3.48 10.01
N CYS A 344 6.01 4.22 10.35
CA CYS A 344 5.58 5.42 9.63
C CYS A 344 5.82 6.66 10.48
N CYS A 345 6.84 7.45 10.13
CA CYS A 345 7.19 8.65 10.88
C CYS A 345 7.17 9.89 9.96
N TYR A 346 6.37 10.90 10.31
CA TYR A 346 6.34 12.20 9.65
C TYR A 346 7.41 13.11 10.25
N VAL A 347 8.15 13.80 9.41
CA VAL A 347 9.15 14.80 9.82
C VAL A 347 8.58 16.19 9.57
N VAL A 348 8.62 17.06 10.57
CA VAL A 348 8.11 18.42 10.51
C VAL A 348 9.26 19.41 10.72
N GLY A 349 9.42 20.36 9.81
CA GLY A 349 10.43 21.42 9.94
C GLY A 349 9.87 22.64 10.68
N ALA A 350 9.64 22.55 11.99
CA ALA A 350 8.96 23.58 12.79
C ALA A 350 9.65 24.95 12.75
N SER A 351 10.98 24.99 12.58
CA SER A 351 11.77 26.22 12.44
C SER A 351 12.35 26.46 11.05
N TYR A 352 11.90 25.72 10.04
CA TYR A 352 12.46 25.77 8.69
C TYR A 352 11.48 26.39 7.70
N SER A 353 11.97 27.21 6.77
CA SER A 353 11.22 27.46 5.54
C SER A 353 11.14 26.18 4.68
N TYR A 354 10.21 26.14 3.73
CA TYR A 354 10.06 25.00 2.83
C TYR A 354 11.37 24.66 2.09
N ASP A 355 12.08 25.66 1.57
CA ASP A 355 13.32 25.44 0.81
C ASP A 355 14.49 24.99 1.70
N GLU A 356 14.58 25.49 2.93
CA GLU A 356 15.59 25.04 3.89
C GLU A 356 15.32 23.59 4.33
N PHE A 357 14.07 23.25 4.63
CA PHE A 357 13.67 21.90 4.99
C PHE A 357 13.90 20.90 3.86
N ARG A 358 13.57 21.28 2.62
CA ARG A 358 13.85 20.49 1.42
C ARG A 358 15.36 20.23 1.26
N LYS A 359 16.20 21.25 1.42
CA LYS A 359 17.66 21.12 1.34
C LYS A 359 18.21 20.22 2.43
N LEU A 360 17.70 20.36 3.66
CA LEU A 360 18.07 19.52 4.80
C LEU A 360 17.85 18.04 4.47
N LEU A 361 16.64 17.68 4.04
CA LEU A 361 16.29 16.30 3.71
C LEU A 361 17.09 15.74 2.52
N LEU A 362 17.40 16.55 1.51
CA LEU A 362 18.24 16.14 0.38
C LEU A 362 19.72 15.95 0.75
N SER A 363 20.19 16.65 1.79
CA SER A 363 21.56 16.53 2.29
C SER A 363 21.73 15.41 3.32
N ALA A 364 20.62 14.89 3.85
CA ALA A 364 20.62 13.88 4.87
C ALA A 364 21.16 12.54 4.35
N LYS A 365 21.94 11.86 5.17
CA LYS A 365 22.53 10.57 4.82
C LYS A 365 21.47 9.49 4.92
N ILE A 366 21.39 8.63 3.90
CA ILE A 366 20.62 7.38 3.97
C ILE A 366 21.53 6.27 4.51
N THR A 367 21.09 5.59 5.55
CA THR A 367 21.77 4.43 6.16
C THR A 367 20.85 3.21 6.18
N SER A 368 21.41 2.03 6.47
CA SER A 368 20.63 0.79 6.56
C SER A 368 21.14 -0.10 7.69
N ASP A 369 20.34 -1.06 8.16
CA ASP A 369 20.78 -2.01 9.20
C ASP A 369 22.06 -2.78 8.83
N TYR A 370 22.35 -2.93 7.54
CA TYR A 370 23.51 -3.66 7.03
C TYR A 370 24.76 -2.80 6.82
N CYS A 371 24.70 -1.46 6.97
CA CYS A 371 25.79 -0.52 6.60
C CYS A 371 25.91 0.70 7.53
#